data_AF-A0A8J8MJZ7-F1
#
_entry.id   AF-A0A8J8MJZ7-F1
#
_cell.length_a   1.000
_cell.length_b   1.000
_cell.length_c   1.000
_cell.angle_alpha   90.00
_cell.angle_beta   90.00
_cell.angle_gamma   90.00
#
_symmetry.space_group_name_H-M   'P 1'
#
loop_
_entity.id
_entity.type
_entity.pdbx_description
1 polymer ?
#
loop_
_entity_poly.entity_id
_entity_poly.type
_entity_poly.pdbx_seq_one_letter_code
_entity_poly.pdbx_strand_id
1 'polypeptide(L)'
;MRRKFIALYMFIVFLLCVTIHVVPLEEATDYLTYYVKNSFSQTGGVNVVTSIYLNYRVFDTLFETLLLLISIIAIIYFSRHEGDY
;
A
#
# COMPACT_ATOMS: atom_id res chain seq x y z
N MET A 1 12.48 -22.86 -24.41
CA MET A 1 12.96 -23.46 -23.15
C MET A 1 13.57 -22.44 -22.18
N ARG A 2 14.49 -21.56 -22.61
CA ARG A 2 15.13 -20.54 -21.75
C ARG A 2 14.18 -19.63 -20.92
N ARG A 3 13.09 -19.15 -21.51
CA ARG A 3 12.09 -18.30 -20.80
C ARG A 3 11.39 -19.02 -19.63
N LYS A 4 11.13 -20.33 -19.76
CA LYS A 4 10.50 -21.14 -18.71
C LYS A 4 11.43 -21.35 -17.52
N PHE A 5 12.73 -21.55 -17.79
CA PHE A 5 13.75 -21.67 -16.74
C PHE A 5 13.97 -20.35 -15.99
N ILE A 6 13.95 -19.21 -16.68
CA ILE A 6 14.03 -17.89 -16.05
C ILE A 6 12.82 -17.64 -15.14
N ALA A 7 11.60 -17.94 -15.62
CA ALA A 7 10.39 -17.79 -14.83
C ALA A 7 10.39 -18.69 -13.58
N LEU A 8 10.83 -19.95 -13.73
CA LEU A 8 10.97 -20.89 -12.61
C LEU A 8 12.00 -20.38 -11.58
N TYR A 9 13.14 -19.88 -12.05
CA TYR A 9 14.16 -19.30 -11.18
C TYR A 9 13.62 -18.09 -10.41
N MET A 10 12.94 -17.15 -11.08
CA MET A 10 12.32 -16.00 -10.42
C MET A 10 11.27 -16.43 -9.38
N PHE A 11 10.48 -17.45 -9.68
CA PHE A 11 9.47 -17.97 -8.76
C PHE A 11 10.10 -18.63 -7.51
N ILE A 12 11.19 -19.39 -7.69
CA ILE A 12 11.93 -19.98 -6.56
C ILE A 12 12.56 -18.89 -5.69
N VAL A 13 13.16 -17.86 -6.30
CA VAL A 13 13.71 -16.71 -5.57
C VAL A 13 12.62 -15.98 -4.80
N PHE A 14 11.45 -15.77 -5.40
CA PHE A 14 10.30 -15.16 -4.72
C PHE A 14 9.86 -15.98 -3.50
N LEU A 15 9.72 -17.31 -3.64
CA LEU A 15 9.35 -18.18 -2.53
C LEU A 15 10.40 -18.13 -1.40
N LEU A 16 11.68 -18.15 -1.74
CA LEU A 16 12.76 -17.99 -0.77
C LEU A 16 12.67 -16.64 -0.03
N CYS A 17 12.42 -15.54 -0.74
CA CYS A 17 12.22 -14.23 -0.13
C CYS A 17 11.02 -14.20 0.84
N VAL A 18 9.92 -14.86 0.49
CA VAL A 18 8.73 -14.95 1.35
C VAL A 18 9.02 -15.68 2.67
N THR A 19 9.96 -16.65 2.66
CA THR A 19 10.36 -17.37 3.88
C THR A 19 11.31 -16.58 4.79
N ILE A 20 11.82 -15.43 4.34
CA ILE A 20 12.65 -14.57 5.19
C ILE A 20 11.74 -14.06 6.32
N HIS A 21 12.04 -14.47 7.55
CA HIS A 21 11.36 -13.97 8.74
C HIS A 21 11.60 -12.46 8.87
N VAL A 22 10.59 -11.69 8.49
CA VAL A 22 10.46 -10.29 8.88
C VAL A 22 10.19 -10.26 10.38
N VAL A 23 10.79 -9.29 11.09
CA VAL A 23 10.68 -9.10 12.54
C VAL A 23 9.26 -9.42 13.03
N PRO A 24 9.11 -10.29 14.05
CA PRO A 24 7.81 -10.71 14.52
C PRO A 24 6.98 -9.51 14.99
N LEU A 25 5.70 -9.50 14.61
CA LEU A 25 4.74 -8.42 14.86
C LEU A 25 4.50 -8.14 16.36
N GLU A 26 5.04 -8.96 17.26
CA GLU A 26 4.91 -8.80 18.71
C GLU A 26 5.57 -7.51 19.23
N GLU A 27 6.56 -6.95 18.54
CA GLU A 27 7.08 -5.61 18.86
C GLU A 27 6.13 -4.46 18.43
N ALA A 28 5.13 -4.74 17.59
CA ALA A 28 4.17 -3.73 17.11
C ALA A 28 3.07 -3.41 18.12
N THR A 29 2.96 -4.15 19.23
CA THR A 29 1.94 -3.88 20.27
C THR A 29 2.07 -2.49 20.87
N ASP A 30 3.28 -1.94 20.92
CA ASP A 30 3.54 -0.61 21.48
C ASP A 30 2.88 0.48 20.61
N TYR A 31 3.06 0.41 19.29
CA TYR A 31 2.44 1.35 18.35
C TYR A 31 0.92 1.24 18.31
N LEU A 32 0.38 0.01 18.33
CA LEU A 32 -1.06 -0.19 18.39
C LEU A 32 -1.65 0.44 19.66
N THR A 33 -1.02 0.16 20.81
CA THR A 33 -1.45 0.70 22.09
C THR A 33 -1.34 2.23 22.11
N TYR A 34 -0.28 2.78 21.53
CA TYR A 34 -0.10 4.22 21.38
C TYR A 34 -1.22 4.85 20.57
N TYR A 35 -1.56 4.32 19.40
CA TYR A 35 -2.62 4.88 18.56
C TYR A 35 -3.99 4.80 19.21
N VAL A 36 -4.32 3.67 19.85
CA VAL A 36 -5.62 3.51 20.53
C VAL A 36 -5.76 4.47 21.71
N LYS A 37 -4.69 4.69 22.48
CA LYS A 37 -4.74 5.56 23.67
C LYS A 37 -4.70 7.05 23.32
N ASN A 38 -3.96 7.44 22.28
CA ASN A 38 -3.65 8.84 22.02
C ASN A 38 -4.43 9.46 20.84
N SER A 39 -5.07 8.67 19.97
CA SER A 39 -5.70 9.21 18.74
C SER A 39 -6.68 10.33 19.03
N PHE A 40 -7.62 10.13 19.97
CA PHE A 40 -8.63 11.14 20.26
C PHE A 40 -8.02 12.45 20.77
N SER A 41 -7.02 12.36 21.66
CA SER A 41 -6.36 13.54 22.21
C SER A 41 -5.52 14.30 21.18
N GLN A 42 -4.96 13.61 20.18
CA GLN A 42 -4.04 14.19 19.20
C GLN A 42 -4.73 14.63 17.92
N THR A 43 -5.83 13.97 17.52
CA THR A 43 -6.51 14.20 16.24
C THR A 43 -7.94 14.71 16.42
N GLY A 44 -8.52 14.60 17.62
CA GLY A 44 -9.95 14.84 17.88
C GLY A 44 -10.88 13.77 17.31
N GLY A 45 -10.34 12.77 16.61
CA GLY A 45 -11.10 11.70 15.97
C GLY A 45 -11.42 10.56 16.93
N VAL A 46 -12.71 10.25 17.09
CA VAL A 46 -13.17 9.09 17.88
C VAL A 46 -12.80 7.77 17.20
N ASN A 47 -12.77 7.76 15.87
CA ASN A 47 -12.36 6.60 15.10
C ASN A 47 -10.83 6.57 14.94
N VAL A 48 -10.20 5.56 15.56
CA VAL A 48 -8.74 5.37 15.54
C VAL A 48 -8.25 5.10 14.11
N VAL A 49 -8.99 4.34 13.31
CA VAL A 49 -8.62 3.99 11.94
C VAL A 49 -8.58 5.24 11.04
N THR A 50 -9.61 6.09 11.11
CA THR A 50 -9.60 7.35 10.34
C THR A 50 -8.53 8.31 10.82
N SER A 51 -8.24 8.32 12.12
CA SER A 51 -7.14 9.11 12.71
C SER A 51 -5.78 8.64 12.17
N ILE A 52 -5.59 7.34 11.98
CA ILE A 52 -4.38 6.80 11.35
C ILE A 52 -4.27 7.27 9.90
N TYR A 53 -5.31 7.08 9.09
CA TYR A 53 -5.25 7.43 7.67
C TYR A 53 -5.11 8.93 7.39
N LEU A 54 -5.79 9.77 8.16
CA LEU A 54 -5.92 11.20 7.85
C LEU A 54 -5.01 12.11 8.69
N ASN A 55 -4.44 11.61 9.79
CA ASN A 55 -3.49 12.37 10.61
C ASN A 55 -2.12 11.69 10.66
N TYR A 56 -2.01 10.52 11.30
CA TYR A 56 -0.70 9.90 11.55
C TYR A 56 0.03 9.49 10.26
N ARG A 57 -0.69 9.02 9.25
CA ARG A 57 -0.17 8.49 7.98
C ARG A 57 -0.80 9.18 6.77
N VAL A 58 -0.93 10.50 6.85
CA VAL A 58 -1.58 11.29 5.80
C VAL A 58 -0.93 11.13 4.42
N PHE A 59 0.40 10.96 4.36
CA PHE A 59 1.11 10.78 3.09
C PHE A 59 0.75 9.49 2.36
N ASP A 60 0.47 8.40 3.09
CA ASP A 60 0.07 7.13 2.47
C ASP A 60 -1.29 7.29 1.79
N THR A 61 -2.27 7.83 2.50
CA THR A 61 -3.62 8.12 1.95
C THR A 61 -3.57 9.16 0.81
N LEU A 62 -2.75 10.20 0.94
CA LEU A 62 -2.55 11.21 -0.10
C LEU A 62 -2.01 10.58 -1.40
N PHE A 63 -1.00 9.71 -1.29
CA PHE A 63 -0.44 9.07 -2.47
C PHE A 63 -1.31 7.95 -3.02
N GLU A 64 -2.08 7.23 -2.20
CA GLU A 64 -3.10 6.30 -2.67
C GLU A 64 -4.17 7.02 -3.52
N THR A 65 -4.67 8.16 -3.04
CA THR A 65 -5.66 8.96 -3.78
C THR A 65 -5.07 9.60 -5.03
N LEU A 66 -3.82 10.08 -4.98
CA LEU A 66 -3.11 10.57 -6.16
C LEU A 66 -2.90 9.47 -7.20
N LEU A 67 -2.55 8.26 -6.77
CA LEU A 67 -2.38 7.11 -7.66
C LEU A 67 -3.71 6.75 -8.33
N LEU A 68 -4.82 6.78 -7.60
CA LEU A 68 -6.15 6.59 -8.16
C LEU A 68 -6.47 7.69 -9.20
N LEU A 69 -6.20 8.95 -8.88
CA LEU A 69 -6.39 10.08 -9.79
C LEU A 69 -5.58 9.90 -11.09
N ILE A 70 -4.29 9.59 -10.98
CA ILE A 70 -3.42 9.35 -12.13
C ILE A 70 -3.93 8.18 -12.96
N SER A 71 -4.39 7.10 -12.32
CA SER A 71 -4.96 5.93 -13.00
C SER A 71 -6.19 6.31 -13.82
N ILE A 72 -7.10 7.13 -13.26
CA ILE A 72 -8.28 7.62 -13.96
C ILE A 72 -7.89 8.50 -15.14
N ILE A 73 -6.96 9.45 -14.95
CA ILE A 73 -6.45 10.32 -16.02
C ILE A 73 -5.85 9.47 -17.15
N ALA A 74 -5.03 8.47 -16.82
CA ALA A 74 -4.44 7.57 -17.79
C ALA A 74 -5.50 6.81 -18.59
N ILE A 75 -6.51 6.25 -17.92
CA ILE A 75 -7.62 5.54 -18.59
C ILE A 75 -8.34 6.47 -19.55
N ILE A 76 -8.69 7.69 -19.14
CA ILE A 76 -9.38 8.66 -20.01
C ILE A 76 -8.51 9.03 -21.22
N TYR A 77 -7.21 9.27 -20.98
CA TYR A 77 -6.26 9.63 -22.05
C TYR A 77 -6.08 8.50 -23.07
N PHE A 78 -5.85 7.27 -22.61
CA PHE A 78 -5.66 6.12 -23.50
C PHE A 78 -6.97 5.60 -24.11
N SER A 79 -8.11 5.76 -23.43
CA SER A 79 -9.42 5.38 -23.96
C SER A 79 -9.91 6.34 -25.03
N ARG A 80 -9.43 7.59 -25.06
CA ARG A 80 -9.59 8.50 -26.20
C ARG A 80 -8.65 8.08 -27.33
N HIS A 81 -8.80 6.86 -27.82
CA HIS A 81 -8.35 6.53 -29.17
C HIS A 81 -9.43 7.08 -30.11
N GLU A 82 -9.16 8.25 -30.69
CA GLU A 82 -9.86 8.69 -31.89
C GLU A 82 -9.64 7.61 -32.94
N GLY A 83 -10.75 7.03 -33.40
CA GLY A 83 -10.74 6.01 -34.43
C GLY A 83 -10.37 6.66 -35.76
N ASP A 84 -9.07 6.68 -36.04
CA ASP A 84 -8.54 6.92 -37.39
C ASP A 84 -8.16 5.56 -38.00
N TYR A 85 -9.18 4.82 -38.46
CA TYR A 85 -9.11 3.85 -39.55
C TYR A 85 -10.36 3.96 -40.41
#